data_AF-A0A349TGG5-F1
#
_entry.id   AF-A0A349TGG5-F1
#
_cell.length_a   1.000
_cell.length_b   1.000
_cell.length_c   1.000
_cell.angle_alpha   90.00
_cell.angle_beta   90.00
_cell.angle_gamma   90.00
#
_symmetry.space_group_name_H-M   'P 1'
#
loop_
_entity.id
_entity.type
_entity.pdbx_description
1 polymer ?
#
loop_
_entity_poly.entity_id
_entity_poly.type
_entity_poly.pdbx_seq_one_letter_code
_entity_poly.pdbx_strand_id
1 'polypeptide(L)'
;MPNQSFDSARFLSEYWQKKPIVIRDFFDNFEDFVELTELQQLAQEAAVESRLVRCNEDLGYQLQQGPFTVGELPSSQDSDWTLLIQAAELWIPGLQQLIEQFSFLPRWRIDDIMVSYAASGGGVGPHFDQYDVFLVHGAGQRRWRLGPKIAEDTASKALLTTDSGLKLLREIEVVQEVTLTSGDVLYIPPGYAHWGVGV
;
A
#
# COMPACT_ATOMS: atom_id res chain seq x y z
N MET A 1 12.18 4.45 -14.50
CA MET A 1 13.44 3.69 -14.50
C MET A 1 13.99 3.63 -13.10
N PRO A 2 14.30 2.44 -12.55
CA PRO A 2 15.06 2.33 -11.32
C PRO A 2 16.36 3.13 -11.45
N ASN A 3 16.73 3.81 -10.38
CA ASN A 3 18.00 4.49 -10.22
C ASN A 3 19.14 3.48 -10.49
N GLN A 4 20.18 3.93 -11.19
CA GLN A 4 21.35 3.11 -11.56
C GLN A 4 22.08 2.49 -10.36
N SER A 5 21.87 3.02 -9.16
CA SER A 5 22.45 2.53 -7.91
C SER A 5 21.77 1.28 -7.35
N PHE A 6 20.58 0.90 -7.84
CA PHE A 6 19.89 -0.29 -7.36
C PHE A 6 20.55 -1.59 -7.86
N ASP A 7 21.12 -2.36 -6.92
CA ASP A 7 21.68 -3.68 -7.19
C ASP A 7 20.65 -4.79 -6.96
N SER A 8 20.04 -5.24 -8.06
CA SER A 8 19.05 -6.32 -8.05
C SER A 8 19.61 -7.66 -7.56
N ALA A 9 20.88 -7.99 -7.83
CA ALA A 9 21.50 -9.24 -7.39
C ALA A 9 21.68 -9.26 -5.87
N ARG A 10 22.11 -8.13 -5.30
CA ARG A 10 22.15 -7.94 -3.85
C ARG A 10 20.75 -8.00 -3.24
N PHE A 11 19.76 -7.33 -3.84
CA PHE A 11 18.37 -7.39 -3.36
C PHE A 11 17.85 -8.83 -3.27
N LEU A 12 18.01 -9.62 -4.34
CA LEU A 12 17.55 -11.01 -4.39
C LEU A 12 18.28 -11.92 -3.39
N SER A 13 19.58 -11.68 -3.16
CA SER A 13 20.38 -12.50 -2.26
C SER A 13 20.20 -12.15 -0.78
N GLU A 14 19.97 -10.89 -0.42
CA GLU A 14 19.94 -10.43 0.98
C GLU A 14 18.53 -10.16 1.52
N TYR A 15 17.57 -9.77 0.66
CA TYR A 15 16.30 -9.17 1.10
C TYR A 15 15.07 -9.94 0.61
N TRP A 16 15.04 -10.35 -0.65
CA TRP A 16 13.90 -11.05 -1.24
C TRP A 16 13.49 -12.28 -0.42
N GLN A 17 12.24 -12.29 0.04
CA GLN A 17 11.61 -13.26 0.94
C GLN A 17 12.30 -13.45 2.30
N LYS A 18 13.14 -12.50 2.71
CA LYS A 18 13.95 -12.60 3.93
C LYS A 18 13.65 -11.50 4.93
N LYS A 19 13.78 -10.23 4.54
CA LYS A 19 13.61 -9.09 5.44
C LYS A 19 13.19 -7.81 4.70
N PRO A 20 12.46 -6.88 5.35
CA PRO A 20 12.11 -5.60 4.76
C PRO A 20 13.33 -4.74 4.43
N ILE A 21 13.18 -3.84 3.46
CA ILE A 21 14.18 -2.81 3.13
C ILE A 21 13.50 -1.55 2.59
N VAL A 22 14.02 -0.39 2.99
CA VAL A 22 13.72 0.90 2.36
C VAL A 22 14.79 1.17 1.32
N ILE A 23 14.36 1.34 0.07
CA ILE A 23 15.19 1.68 -1.08
C ILE A 23 14.91 3.15 -1.40
N ARG A 24 15.82 4.02 -0.97
CA ARG A 24 15.69 5.48 -1.17
C ARG A 24 15.95 5.85 -2.62
N ASP A 25 15.21 6.83 -3.11
CA ASP A 25 15.38 7.39 -4.45
C ASP A 25 15.46 6.29 -5.52
N PHE A 26 14.61 5.26 -5.40
CA PHE A 26 14.56 4.17 -6.36
C PHE A 26 14.13 4.69 -7.73
N PHE A 27 13.31 5.73 -7.77
CA PHE A 27 13.01 6.50 -8.98
C PHE A 27 13.47 7.94 -8.81
N ASP A 28 14.45 8.38 -9.61
CA ASP A 28 15.06 9.72 -9.48
C ASP A 28 14.07 10.87 -9.77
N ASN A 29 13.09 10.66 -10.66
CA ASN A 29 12.04 11.62 -10.99
C ASN A 29 10.71 10.86 -11.14
N PHE A 30 10.13 10.45 -10.01
CA PHE A 30 8.84 9.76 -10.02
C PHE A 30 7.71 10.77 -10.24
N GLU A 31 7.00 10.61 -11.35
CA GLU A 31 5.78 11.35 -11.65
C GLU A 31 4.57 10.48 -11.32
N ASP A 32 3.55 11.08 -10.71
CA ASP A 32 2.33 10.37 -10.38
C ASP A 32 1.56 9.98 -11.64
N PHE A 33 1.01 8.77 -11.64
CA PHE A 33 0.26 8.21 -12.77
C PHE A 33 -1.19 8.68 -12.82
N VAL A 34 -1.72 9.21 -11.72
CA VAL A 34 -3.15 9.45 -11.54
C VAL A 34 -3.40 10.48 -10.45
N GLU A 35 -4.37 11.36 -10.69
CA GLU A 35 -4.85 12.32 -9.70
C GLU A 35 -5.99 11.74 -8.85
N LEU A 36 -6.25 12.33 -7.68
CA LEU A 36 -7.35 11.89 -6.82
C LEU A 36 -8.70 11.88 -7.55
N THR A 37 -8.98 12.91 -8.36
CA THR A 37 -10.25 13.01 -9.08
C THR A 37 -10.46 11.87 -10.06
N GLU A 38 -9.39 11.38 -10.69
CA GLU A 38 -9.44 10.23 -11.60
C GLU A 38 -9.64 8.92 -10.83
N LEU A 39 -8.96 8.74 -9.69
CA LEU A 39 -9.19 7.59 -8.80
C LEU A 39 -10.65 7.54 -8.30
N GLN A 40 -11.22 8.69 -7.95
CA GLN A 40 -12.61 8.78 -7.52
C GLN A 40 -13.59 8.47 -8.64
N GLN A 41 -13.27 8.82 -9.89
CA GLN A 41 -14.08 8.43 -11.05
C GLN A 41 -14.01 6.92 -11.27
N LEU A 42 -12.82 6.32 -11.24
CA LEU A 42 -12.65 4.88 -11.34
C LEU A 42 -13.41 4.12 -10.23
N ALA A 43 -13.43 4.64 -9.02
CA ALA A 43 -14.14 4.02 -7.90
C ALA A 43 -15.68 3.99 -8.09
N GLN A 44 -16.23 4.77 -9.03
CA GLN A 44 -17.67 4.76 -9.36
C GLN A 44 -18.03 3.72 -10.43
N GLU A 45 -17.03 3.18 -11.14
CA GLU A 45 -17.24 2.21 -12.21
C GLU A 45 -17.52 0.81 -11.64
N ALA A 46 -18.61 0.18 -12.07
CA ALA A 46 -19.05 -1.13 -11.56
C ALA A 46 -18.05 -2.27 -11.84
N ALA A 47 -17.19 -2.11 -12.85
CA ALA A 47 -16.16 -3.09 -13.20
C ALA A 47 -14.87 -2.95 -12.39
N VAL A 48 -14.72 -1.87 -11.61
CA VAL A 48 -13.52 -1.56 -10.84
C VAL A 48 -13.71 -1.99 -9.40
N GLU A 49 -12.87 -2.93 -8.93
CA GLU A 49 -12.84 -3.27 -7.51
C GLU A 49 -12.19 -2.13 -6.72
N SER A 50 -13.00 -1.46 -5.91
CA SER A 50 -12.57 -0.32 -5.11
C SER A 50 -13.01 -0.45 -3.66
N ARG A 51 -12.22 0.12 -2.76
CA ARG A 51 -12.44 0.09 -1.32
C ARG A 51 -12.15 1.45 -0.71
N LEU A 52 -12.99 1.86 0.23
CA LEU A 52 -12.80 3.06 1.02
C LEU A 52 -12.70 2.68 2.49
N VAL A 53 -11.55 2.97 3.08
CA VAL A 53 -11.31 2.78 4.51
C VAL A 53 -11.38 4.13 5.20
N ARG A 54 -12.14 4.22 6.28
CA ARG A 54 -12.15 5.38 7.20
C ARG A 54 -11.64 4.94 8.56
N CYS A 55 -10.83 5.77 9.20
CA CYS A 55 -10.16 5.47 10.46
C CYS A 55 -10.16 6.67 11.40
N ASN A 56 -11.15 6.80 12.27
CA ASN A 56 -11.12 7.82 13.33
C ASN A 56 -11.25 7.17 14.72
N GLU A 57 -10.95 7.95 15.77
CA GLU A 57 -10.97 7.46 17.16
C GLU A 57 -12.35 6.92 17.58
N ASP A 58 -13.43 7.49 17.04
CA ASP A 58 -14.81 7.16 17.40
C ASP A 58 -15.37 5.91 16.67
N LEU A 59 -14.98 5.69 15.42
CA LEU A 59 -15.54 4.67 14.52
C LEU A 59 -14.63 3.44 14.37
N GLY A 60 -13.36 3.54 14.81
CA GLY A 60 -12.34 2.56 14.47
C GLY A 60 -12.14 2.47 12.94
N TYR A 61 -11.76 1.30 12.45
CA TYR A 61 -11.56 1.06 11.01
C TYR A 61 -12.84 0.55 10.35
N GLN A 62 -13.44 1.39 9.50
CA GLN A 62 -14.59 1.03 8.68
C GLN A 62 -14.16 0.81 7.23
N LEU A 63 -14.69 -0.24 6.61
CA LEU A 63 -14.47 -0.59 5.22
C LEU A 63 -15.79 -0.48 4.46
N GLN A 64 -15.78 0.24 3.35
CA GLN A 64 -16.85 0.21 2.36
C GLN A 64 -16.28 -0.29 1.03
N GLN A 65 -17.03 -1.13 0.35
CA GLN A 65 -16.70 -1.61 -0.99
C GLN A 65 -17.49 -0.81 -2.02
N GLY A 66 -16.85 -0.52 -3.15
CA GLY A 66 -17.51 0.11 -4.28
C GLY A 66 -18.40 -0.87 -5.08
N PRO A 67 -18.98 -0.41 -6.20
CA PRO A 67 -18.82 0.94 -6.74
C PRO A 67 -19.48 2.01 -5.85
N PHE A 68 -18.92 3.21 -5.86
CA PHE A 68 -19.45 4.35 -5.13
C PHE A 68 -20.34 5.23 -6.02
N THR A 69 -21.22 6.01 -5.40
CA THR A 69 -22.03 7.04 -6.06
C THR A 69 -21.43 8.42 -5.84
N VAL A 70 -21.86 9.37 -6.69
CA VAL A 70 -21.43 10.78 -6.60
C VAL A 70 -21.78 11.33 -5.21
N GLY A 71 -20.76 11.72 -4.45
CA GLY A 71 -20.89 12.30 -3.11
C GLY A 71 -20.61 11.35 -1.94
N GLU A 72 -20.43 10.04 -2.17
CA GLU A 72 -20.02 9.10 -1.12
C GLU A 72 -18.51 9.13 -0.84
N LEU A 73 -17.74 9.60 -1.82
CA LEU A 73 -16.29 9.71 -1.74
C LEU A 73 -15.89 11.04 -1.07
N PRO A 74 -14.99 11.00 -0.07
CA PRO A 74 -14.50 12.20 0.62
C PRO A 74 -13.66 13.08 -0.29
N SER A 75 -13.56 14.37 0.05
CA SER A 75 -12.72 15.34 -0.65
C SER A 75 -11.26 15.28 -0.18
N SER A 76 -10.36 15.93 -0.92
CA SER A 76 -8.95 16.05 -0.52
C SER A 76 -8.72 16.89 0.75
N GLN A 77 -9.74 17.60 1.24
CA GLN A 77 -9.68 18.41 2.46
C GLN A 77 -10.05 17.59 3.71
N ASP A 78 -10.71 16.45 3.52
CA ASP A 78 -11.08 15.55 4.61
C ASP A 78 -9.88 14.71 5.05
N SER A 79 -9.81 14.37 6.34
CA SER A 79 -8.76 13.53 6.94
C SER A 79 -9.23 12.09 7.18
N ASP A 80 -8.30 11.21 7.55
CA ASP A 80 -8.62 9.93 8.17
C ASP A 80 -9.33 8.92 7.26
N TRP A 81 -9.01 8.98 5.96
CA TRP A 81 -9.55 8.06 4.97
C TRP A 81 -8.51 7.60 3.94
N THR A 82 -8.75 6.44 3.33
CA THR A 82 -7.93 5.88 2.27
C THR A 82 -8.81 5.22 1.20
N LEU A 83 -8.66 5.64 -0.05
CA LEU A 83 -9.28 5.00 -1.21
C LEU A 83 -8.27 4.05 -1.86
N LEU A 84 -8.70 2.84 -2.18
CA LEU A 84 -7.89 1.81 -2.82
C LEU A 84 -8.57 1.34 -4.11
N ILE A 85 -7.80 1.26 -5.19
CA ILE A 85 -8.20 0.70 -6.49
C ILE A 85 -7.33 -0.51 -6.76
N GLN A 86 -7.96 -1.68 -6.93
CA GLN A 86 -7.28 -2.93 -7.25
C GLN A 86 -7.05 -3.07 -8.74
N ALA A 87 -6.03 -3.83 -9.15
CA ALA A 87 -5.68 -4.04 -10.55
C ALA A 87 -5.69 -2.74 -11.37
N ALA A 88 -5.15 -1.68 -10.78
CA ALA A 88 -5.25 -0.33 -11.32
C ALA A 88 -4.52 -0.20 -12.66
N GLU A 89 -3.57 -1.09 -12.95
CA GLU A 89 -2.85 -1.13 -14.22
C GLU A 89 -3.73 -1.47 -15.43
N LEU A 90 -4.93 -2.01 -15.19
CA LEU A 90 -5.93 -2.25 -16.24
C LEU A 90 -6.64 -0.95 -16.67
N TRP A 91 -6.66 0.06 -15.80
CA TRP A 91 -7.50 1.25 -15.95
C TRP A 91 -6.69 2.55 -16.09
N ILE A 92 -5.50 2.60 -15.49
CA ILE A 92 -4.64 3.79 -15.44
C ILE A 92 -3.52 3.67 -16.47
N PRO A 93 -3.51 4.51 -17.51
CA PRO A 93 -2.46 4.49 -18.54
C PRO A 93 -1.06 4.65 -17.94
N GLY A 94 -0.10 3.90 -18.48
CA GLY A 94 1.30 3.98 -18.05
C GLY A 94 1.64 3.15 -16.82
N LEU A 95 0.67 2.82 -15.97
CA LEU A 95 0.94 2.07 -14.73
C LEU A 95 1.49 0.66 -15.00
N GLN A 96 1.08 0.03 -16.11
CA GLN A 96 1.65 -1.25 -16.54
C GLN A 96 3.17 -1.18 -16.78
N GLN A 97 3.70 -0.03 -17.21
CA GLN A 97 5.16 0.14 -17.41
C GLN A 97 5.92 0.15 -16.08
N LEU A 98 5.25 0.43 -14.97
CA LEU A 98 5.84 0.32 -13.64
C LEU A 98 6.24 -1.13 -13.33
N ILE A 99 5.46 -2.12 -13.78
CA ILE A 99 5.77 -3.55 -13.63
C ILE A 99 7.11 -3.90 -14.30
N GLU A 100 7.38 -3.32 -15.45
CA GLU A 100 8.63 -3.55 -16.19
C GLU A 100 9.86 -3.09 -15.41
N GLN A 101 9.70 -2.14 -14.49
CA GLN A 101 10.79 -1.66 -13.63
C GLN A 101 11.24 -2.71 -12.60
N PHE A 102 10.43 -3.77 -12.41
CA PHE A 102 10.68 -4.90 -11.52
C PHE A 102 11.02 -6.18 -12.29
N SER A 103 11.51 -6.07 -13.54
CA SER A 103 11.83 -7.22 -14.41
C SER A 103 12.94 -8.16 -13.90
N PHE A 104 13.63 -7.79 -12.81
CA PHE A 104 14.53 -8.70 -12.09
C PHE A 104 13.79 -9.82 -11.35
N LEU A 105 12.46 -9.73 -11.23
CA LEU A 105 11.58 -10.81 -10.79
C LEU A 105 10.91 -11.50 -11.98
N PRO A 106 10.69 -12.83 -11.91
CA PRO A 106 9.89 -13.52 -12.92
C PRO A 106 8.47 -12.97 -12.99
N ARG A 107 7.96 -12.70 -14.20
CA ARG A 107 6.63 -12.05 -14.38
C ARG A 107 5.47 -12.76 -13.68
N TRP A 108 5.53 -14.09 -13.59
CA TRP A 108 4.50 -14.92 -12.91
C TRP A 108 4.44 -14.74 -11.39
N ARG A 109 5.41 -14.04 -10.79
CA ARG A 109 5.43 -13.67 -9.37
C ARG A 109 4.76 -12.34 -9.07
N ILE A 110 4.44 -11.56 -10.10
CA ILE A 110 3.80 -10.26 -9.97
C ILE A 110 2.32 -10.45 -10.29
N ASP A 111 1.47 -10.10 -9.33
CA ASP A 111 0.01 -10.18 -9.45
C ASP A 111 -0.50 -8.93 -10.19
N ASP A 112 -0.76 -7.85 -9.45
CA ASP A 112 -1.33 -6.59 -9.94
C ASP A 112 -0.63 -5.35 -9.34
N ILE A 113 -1.12 -4.16 -9.70
CA ILE A 113 -0.78 -2.91 -9.00
C ILE A 113 -2.05 -2.36 -8.34
N MET A 114 -2.10 -2.41 -7.02
CA MET A 114 -3.07 -1.64 -6.25
C MET A 114 -2.58 -0.20 -6.03
N VAL A 115 -3.40 0.78 -6.40
CA VAL A 115 -3.14 2.20 -6.09
C VAL A 115 -3.96 2.61 -4.87
N SER A 116 -3.33 3.32 -3.94
CA SER A 116 -4.02 3.91 -2.79
C SER A 116 -3.79 5.41 -2.70
N TYR A 117 -4.85 6.18 -2.48
CA TYR A 117 -4.77 7.55 -2.01
C TYR A 117 -5.14 7.59 -0.54
N ALA A 118 -4.26 8.11 0.32
CA ALA A 118 -4.52 8.29 1.74
C ALA A 118 -4.45 9.78 2.08
N ALA A 119 -5.53 10.32 2.66
CA ALA A 119 -5.50 11.65 3.23
C ALA A 119 -4.63 11.68 4.51
N SER A 120 -4.37 12.86 5.06
CA SER A 120 -3.70 13.01 6.36
C SER A 120 -4.41 12.15 7.41
N GLY A 121 -3.66 11.34 8.15
CA GLY A 121 -4.19 10.38 9.14
C GLY A 121 -4.78 9.11 8.54
N GLY A 122 -5.00 9.07 7.22
CA GLY A 122 -5.58 7.93 6.52
C GLY A 122 -4.65 6.71 6.46
N GLY A 123 -5.22 5.53 6.66
CA GLY A 123 -4.56 4.26 6.42
C GLY A 123 -5.52 3.08 6.54
N VAL A 124 -5.01 1.88 6.25
CA VAL A 124 -5.80 0.64 6.35
C VAL A 124 -5.63 -0.06 7.70
N GLY A 125 -4.86 0.51 8.61
CA GLY A 125 -4.54 -0.05 9.92
C GLY A 125 -3.33 -0.99 9.92
N PRO A 126 -2.89 -1.43 11.11
CA PRO A 126 -1.78 -2.36 11.24
C PRO A 126 -2.21 -3.75 10.77
N HIS A 127 -1.46 -4.35 9.86
CA HIS A 127 -1.77 -5.67 9.29
C HIS A 127 -0.48 -6.37 8.82
N PHE A 128 -0.64 -7.54 8.23
CA PHE A 128 0.41 -8.23 7.49
C PHE A 128 -0.21 -8.97 6.31
N ASP A 129 0.58 -9.19 5.27
CA ASP A 129 0.16 -9.89 4.06
C ASP A 129 0.85 -11.24 3.91
N GLN A 130 0.29 -12.09 3.05
CA GLN A 130 0.84 -13.40 2.71
C GLN A 130 1.65 -13.39 1.40
N TYR A 131 1.85 -12.20 0.83
CA TYR A 131 2.57 -11.98 -0.41
C TYR A 131 3.70 -10.96 -0.21
N ASP A 132 4.65 -11.00 -1.12
CA ASP A 132 5.70 -9.99 -1.26
C ASP A 132 5.08 -8.69 -1.79
N VAL A 133 5.43 -7.54 -1.22
CA VAL A 133 4.92 -6.24 -1.69
C VAL A 133 6.04 -5.21 -1.83
N PHE A 134 5.97 -4.42 -2.91
CA PHE A 134 6.74 -3.20 -3.09
C PHE A 134 5.81 -2.00 -2.97
N LEU A 135 5.99 -1.21 -1.92
CA LEU A 135 5.26 0.02 -1.69
C LEU A 135 6.04 1.15 -2.36
N VAL A 136 5.67 1.46 -3.60
CA VAL A 136 6.21 2.59 -4.37
C VAL A 136 5.49 3.85 -3.93
N HIS A 137 6.24 4.85 -3.46
CA HIS A 137 5.66 6.08 -2.93
C HIS A 137 5.61 7.17 -4.02
N GLY A 138 4.42 7.74 -4.25
CA GLY A 138 4.18 8.85 -5.16
C GLY A 138 4.14 10.21 -4.44
N ALA A 139 3.21 11.08 -4.83
CA ALA A 139 2.99 12.38 -4.18
C ALA A 139 2.78 12.29 -2.66
N GLY A 140 3.12 13.38 -1.98
CA GLY A 140 2.95 13.53 -0.54
C GLY A 140 3.93 12.69 0.26
N GLN A 141 3.54 12.34 1.49
CA GLN A 141 4.37 11.55 2.40
C GLN A 141 3.53 10.48 3.09
N ARG A 142 4.14 9.31 3.33
CA ARG A 142 3.51 8.26 4.13
C ARG A 142 4.49 7.75 5.16
N ARG A 143 4.04 7.73 6.42
CA ARG A 143 4.80 7.18 7.54
C ARG A 143 4.46 5.70 7.68
N TRP A 144 5.47 4.86 7.55
CA TRP A 144 5.39 3.42 7.69
C TRP A 144 6.04 2.98 8.99
N ARG A 145 5.30 2.19 9.75
CA ARG A 145 5.79 1.45 10.92
C ARG A 145 5.86 -0.03 10.55
N LEU A 146 7.00 -0.64 10.82
CA LEU A 146 7.27 -2.05 10.57
C LEU A 146 7.48 -2.77 11.88
N GLY A 147 6.92 -3.96 11.98
CA GLY A 147 7.10 -4.87 13.10
C GLY A 147 7.73 -6.19 12.69
N PRO A 148 7.86 -7.13 13.64
CA PRO A 148 8.44 -8.44 13.37
C PRO A 148 7.54 -9.26 12.44
N LYS A 149 8.10 -10.37 11.94
CA LYS A 149 7.33 -11.39 11.22
C LYS A 149 6.36 -12.08 12.19
N ILE A 150 5.08 -12.07 11.86
CA ILE A 150 4.03 -12.78 12.60
C ILE A 150 4.13 -14.27 12.29
N ALA A 151 4.27 -15.08 13.33
CA ALA A 151 4.29 -16.53 13.19
C ALA A 151 2.88 -17.06 12.90
N GLU A 152 2.74 -18.03 11.99
CA GLU A 152 1.45 -18.56 11.54
C GLU A 152 0.56 -19.07 12.69
N ASP A 153 1.17 -19.67 13.72
CA ASP A 153 0.49 -20.19 14.91
C ASP A 153 -0.03 -19.10 15.86
N THR A 154 0.46 -17.86 15.73
CA THR A 154 0.05 -16.70 16.53
C THR A 154 -0.81 -15.71 15.75
N ALA A 155 -0.88 -15.83 14.42
CA ALA A 155 -1.63 -14.94 13.54
C ALA A 155 -3.08 -14.73 13.99
N SER A 156 -3.81 -15.80 14.31
CA SER A 156 -5.22 -15.71 14.74
C SER A 156 -5.41 -14.97 16.07
N LYS A 157 -4.42 -15.00 16.96
CA LYS A 157 -4.44 -14.29 18.25
C LYS A 157 -4.05 -12.82 18.10
N ALA A 158 -3.17 -12.53 17.14
CA ALA A 158 -2.72 -11.18 16.84
C ALA A 158 -3.81 -10.35 16.15
N LEU A 159 -4.75 -11.02 15.46
CA LEU A 159 -5.82 -10.35 14.72
C LEU A 159 -6.93 -9.80 15.63
N LEU A 160 -7.42 -8.62 15.26
CA LEU A 160 -8.64 -8.00 15.71
C LEU A 160 -9.78 -8.46 14.79
N THR A 161 -10.86 -8.96 15.36
CA THR A 161 -12.10 -9.15 14.61
C THR A 161 -12.73 -7.78 14.45
N THR A 162 -12.72 -7.25 13.23
CA THR A 162 -13.45 -6.03 12.90
C THR A 162 -14.77 -6.40 12.24
N ASP A 163 -15.82 -5.65 12.54
CA ASP A 163 -17.11 -5.78 11.83
C ASP A 163 -16.98 -5.39 10.34
N SER A 164 -15.90 -4.69 9.98
CA SER A 164 -15.59 -4.27 8.62
C SER A 164 -14.98 -5.37 7.74
N GLY A 165 -14.64 -6.54 8.30
CA GLY A 165 -13.98 -7.62 7.57
C GLY A 165 -12.49 -7.39 7.30
N LEU A 166 -11.93 -6.29 7.79
CA LEU A 166 -10.49 -6.02 7.76
C LEU A 166 -9.76 -6.94 8.75
N LYS A 167 -8.67 -7.55 8.29
CA LYS A 167 -7.78 -8.38 9.12
C LYS A 167 -6.68 -7.50 9.71
N LEU A 168 -6.98 -6.85 10.82
CA LEU A 168 -6.04 -5.94 11.49
C LEU A 168 -5.34 -6.62 12.65
N LEU A 169 -4.12 -6.20 12.96
CA LEU A 169 -3.44 -6.53 14.19
C LEU A 169 -4.01 -5.68 15.33
N ARG A 170 -4.14 -6.25 16.53
CA ARG A 170 -4.58 -5.50 17.73
C ARG A 170 -3.57 -4.42 18.10
N GLU A 171 -2.31 -4.82 18.10
CA GLU A 171 -1.16 -3.98 18.41
C GLU A 171 -0.01 -4.40 17.49
N ILE A 172 0.88 -3.45 17.19
CA ILE A 172 2.11 -3.69 16.45
C ILE A 172 3.30 -3.27 17.31
N GLU A 173 4.23 -4.18 17.54
CA GLU A 173 5.57 -3.81 18.03
C GLU A 173 6.31 -3.11 16.89
N VAL A 174 6.58 -1.82 17.06
CA VAL A 174 7.29 -1.02 16.05
C VAL A 174 8.79 -1.24 16.21
N VAL A 175 9.38 -1.99 15.29
CA VAL A 175 10.82 -2.24 15.21
C VAL A 175 11.52 -1.17 14.36
N GLN A 176 10.82 -0.63 13.36
CA GLN A 176 11.32 0.43 12.50
C GLN A 176 10.19 1.39 12.12
N GLU A 177 10.47 2.69 12.12
CA GLU A 177 9.60 3.72 11.57
C GLU A 177 10.35 4.45 10.45
N VAL A 178 9.67 4.70 9.33
CA VAL A 178 10.23 5.40 8.17
C VAL A 178 9.16 6.24 7.48
N THR A 179 9.48 7.47 7.13
CA THR A 179 8.66 8.27 6.21
C THR A 179 9.22 8.12 4.80
N LEU A 180 8.36 7.74 3.87
CA LEU A 180 8.66 7.68 2.44
C LEU A 180 8.21 8.97 1.76
N THR A 181 8.99 9.39 0.77
CA THR A 181 8.71 10.51 -0.14
C THR A 181 8.72 10.01 -1.58
N SER A 182 8.29 10.86 -2.53
CA SER A 182 8.15 10.47 -3.94
C SER A 182 9.41 9.80 -4.47
N GLY A 183 9.25 8.64 -5.10
CA GLY A 183 10.33 7.84 -5.68
C GLY A 183 10.97 6.82 -4.74
N ASP A 184 10.70 6.87 -3.43
CA ASP A 184 11.12 5.83 -2.50
C ASP A 184 10.32 4.54 -2.70
N VAL A 185 10.95 3.39 -2.42
CA VAL A 185 10.29 2.09 -2.39
C VAL A 185 10.55 1.39 -1.07
N LEU A 186 9.49 0.89 -0.43
CA LEU A 186 9.59 -0.01 0.71
C LEU A 186 9.19 -1.42 0.29
N TYR A 187 10.13 -2.36 0.36
CA TYR A 187 9.85 -3.78 0.17
C TYR A 187 9.53 -4.46 1.50
N ILE A 188 8.45 -5.23 1.52
CA ILE A 188 8.01 -6.02 2.68
C ILE A 188 7.75 -7.47 2.23
N PRO A 189 8.47 -8.46 2.81
CA PRO A 189 8.19 -9.87 2.54
C PRO A 189 6.96 -10.38 3.33
N PRO A 190 6.41 -11.55 2.95
CA PRO A 190 5.24 -12.14 3.60
C PRO A 190 5.39 -12.28 5.13
N GLY A 191 4.29 -11.96 5.83
CA GLY A 191 4.13 -12.14 7.27
C GLY A 191 4.68 -11.00 8.13
N TYR A 192 5.36 -10.01 7.56
CA TYR A 192 5.85 -8.87 8.35
C TYR A 192 4.74 -7.88 8.65
N ALA A 193 4.58 -7.56 9.94
CA ALA A 193 3.62 -6.57 10.39
C ALA A 193 4.00 -5.18 9.87
N HIS A 194 3.03 -4.44 9.36
CA HIS A 194 3.24 -3.11 8.85
C HIS A 194 2.00 -2.22 8.97
N TRP A 195 2.22 -0.92 9.08
CA TRP A 195 1.18 0.08 9.26
C TRP A 195 1.60 1.41 8.61
N GLY A 196 0.93 1.78 7.52
CA GLY A 196 1.19 3.01 6.77
C GLY A 196 0.10 4.05 6.95
N VAL A 197 0.48 5.26 7.37
CA VAL A 197 -0.42 6.39 7.62
C VAL A 197 0.00 7.61 6.79
N GLY A 198 -0.96 8.23 6.09
CA GLY A 198 -0.75 9.48 5.35
C GLY A 198 -0.41 10.64 6.28
N VAL A 199 0.54 11.50 5.87
CA VAL A 199 1.03 12.64 6.66
C VAL A 199 0.66 13.96 5.99
#